data_AF-I0GSI9-F1
#
_entry.id   AF-I0GSI9-F1
#
_cell.length_a   1.000
_cell.length_b   1.000
_cell.length_c   1.000
_cell.angle_alpha   90.00
_cell.angle_beta   90.00
_cell.angle_gamma   90.00
#
_symmetry.space_group_name_H-M   'P 1'
#
loop_
_entity.id
_entity.type
_entity.pdbx_description
1 polymer ?
#
loop_
_entity_poly.entity_id
_entity_poly.type
_entity_poly.pdbx_seq_one_letter_code
_entity_poly.pdbx_strand_id
1 'polypeptide(L)'
;MLFNRYSRFLLAGLLAGSFALAWSNQAEARHMAVQPEMETKVDTNHSLNMSGSSRTVERGSHNSLEARVDAILHPPVTEKKEVGLKVPQTVSAFDDSIIGTALASQEQCVKYLLSVNPRPDISVSPKELVAYYYEEGAREGIRLDVAFAQALKETGFFRYGGTVTADQNNYCGLGTTSNEVKGAYFSSAKLGVRAQIQHLLAYASTRQPVEPVVDPRYSLVRSSYGSQTLSSWTDLNGRWAVPGYSYGQSIMSMFREMLSR
;
A
#
# COMPACT_ATOMS: atom_id res chain seq x y z
N MET A 1 42.78 -15.20 37.99
CA MET A 1 41.68 -15.98 38.60
C MET A 1 40.47 -15.06 38.73
N LEU A 2 39.36 -15.46 38.08
CA LEU A 2 37.93 -15.32 38.45
C LEU A 2 37.36 -13.96 38.92
N PHE A 3 36.13 -13.54 38.61
CA PHE A 3 35.10 -13.93 37.64
C PHE A 3 34.04 -12.80 37.61
N ASN A 4 33.37 -12.72 36.48
CA ASN A 4 32.17 -11.98 36.09
C ASN A 4 31.02 -11.90 37.14
N ARG A 5 30.25 -10.80 37.17
CA ARG A 5 28.78 -10.86 37.38
C ARG A 5 28.02 -9.60 36.94
N TYR A 6 27.13 -9.83 35.98
CA TYR A 6 26.03 -9.00 35.52
C TYR A 6 24.99 -8.74 36.63
N SER A 7 24.29 -7.61 36.56
CA SER A 7 22.90 -7.53 37.02
C SER A 7 22.08 -6.62 36.11
N ARG A 8 21.06 -7.21 35.47
CA ARG A 8 20.00 -6.55 34.70
C ARG A 8 18.78 -6.46 35.60
N PHE A 9 18.22 -5.28 35.79
CA PHE A 9 16.81 -5.08 36.14
C PHE A 9 16.35 -3.75 35.59
N LEU A 10 15.49 -3.74 34.58
CA LEU A 10 14.53 -2.67 34.36
C LEU A 10 13.23 -3.27 33.84
N LEU A 11 12.20 -3.09 34.67
CA LEU A 11 10.80 -3.43 34.51
C LEU A 11 10.11 -2.19 33.91
N ALA A 12 9.42 -2.34 32.77
CA ALA A 12 8.43 -1.39 32.25
C ALA A 12 7.64 -2.17 31.18
N GLY A 13 6.32 -2.28 31.16
CA GLY A 13 5.24 -1.51 31.74
C GLY A 13 4.11 -1.65 30.72
N LEU A 14 3.32 -2.72 30.86
CA LEU A 14 2.20 -3.11 29.99
C LEU A 14 1.01 -2.15 30.17
N LEU A 15 0.49 -1.58 29.08
CA LEU A 15 -0.86 -1.02 29.01
C LEU A 15 -1.54 -1.52 27.74
N ALA A 16 -2.29 -2.61 27.89
CA ALA A 16 -3.21 -3.14 26.89
C ALA A 16 -4.59 -2.51 27.11
N GLY A 17 -5.09 -1.76 26.12
CA GLY A 17 -6.46 -1.26 26.09
C GLY A 17 -7.40 -2.32 25.54
N SER A 18 -8.28 -2.82 26.38
CA SER A 18 -9.35 -3.78 26.08
C SER A 18 -10.59 -3.07 25.53
N PHE A 19 -11.05 -3.47 24.34
CA PHE A 19 -12.40 -3.20 23.86
C PHE A 19 -13.10 -4.55 23.68
N ALA A 20 -14.02 -4.87 24.59
CA ALA A 20 -14.90 -6.02 24.50
C ALA A 20 -16.15 -5.63 23.70
N LEU A 21 -16.40 -6.33 22.59
CA LEU A 21 -17.70 -6.33 21.93
C LEU A 21 -18.31 -7.72 22.09
N ALA A 22 -19.48 -7.75 22.72
CA ALA A 22 -20.25 -8.93 23.03
C ALA A 22 -20.76 -9.63 21.76
N TRP A 23 -20.64 -10.95 21.71
CA TRP A 23 -21.32 -11.81 20.76
C TRP A 23 -22.59 -12.38 21.38
N SER A 24 -23.72 -12.24 20.68
CA SER A 24 -24.98 -12.92 20.99
C SER A 24 -25.10 -14.23 20.21
N ASN A 25 -25.41 -15.30 20.94
CA ASN A 25 -25.73 -16.64 20.46
C ASN A 25 -27.07 -16.75 19.71
N GLN A 26 -27.12 -17.63 18.70
CA GLN A 26 -28.21 -18.58 18.31
C GLN A 26 -28.01 -18.94 16.83
N ALA A 27 -28.34 -20.12 16.29
CA ALA A 27 -28.70 -21.43 16.80
C ALA A 27 -28.59 -22.41 15.61
N GLU A 28 -28.22 -23.66 15.90
CA GLU A 28 -28.13 -24.78 14.98
C GLU A 28 -29.52 -25.29 14.54
N ALA A 29 -29.72 -25.55 13.24
CA ALA A 29 -30.91 -26.26 12.74
C ALA A 29 -30.57 -27.21 11.57
N ARG A 30 -30.25 -28.45 11.95
CA ARG A 30 -30.55 -29.76 11.37
C ARG A 30 -30.99 -29.85 9.88
N HIS A 31 -30.23 -30.67 9.16
CA HIS A 31 -30.56 -31.30 7.88
C HIS A 31 -31.91 -32.04 7.90
N MET A 32 -32.75 -31.81 6.89
CA MET A 32 -33.81 -32.73 6.49
C MET A 32 -33.84 -32.92 4.97
N ALA A 33 -34.25 -34.14 4.61
CA ALA A 33 -34.15 -34.87 3.37
C ALA A 33 -34.59 -34.18 2.06
N VAL A 34 -33.92 -34.63 1.00
CA VAL A 34 -34.27 -34.54 -0.42
C VAL A 34 -35.56 -35.33 -0.70
N GLN A 35 -36.47 -34.76 -1.49
CA GLN A 35 -37.35 -35.49 -2.41
C GLN A 35 -37.30 -34.82 -3.79
N PRO A 36 -37.22 -35.60 -4.89
CA PRO A 36 -37.12 -35.09 -6.25
C PRO A 36 -38.51 -34.89 -6.87
N GLU A 37 -38.51 -34.26 -8.05
CA GLU A 37 -39.62 -34.22 -9.02
C GLU A 37 -40.62 -33.06 -8.84
N MET A 38 -40.37 -31.95 -9.56
CA MET A 38 -41.40 -31.19 -10.28
C MET A 38 -40.74 -30.42 -11.44
N GLU A 39 -41.01 -30.87 -12.67
CA GLU A 39 -40.71 -30.13 -13.91
C GLU A 39 -41.42 -28.78 -13.91
N THR A 40 -40.72 -27.70 -14.26
CA THR A 40 -41.33 -26.38 -14.45
C THR A 40 -41.17 -25.97 -15.91
N LYS A 41 -42.26 -26.08 -16.67
CA LYS A 41 -42.40 -25.57 -18.03
C LYS A 41 -42.57 -24.04 -17.95
N VAL A 42 -41.64 -23.29 -18.53
CA VAL A 42 -41.69 -21.81 -18.57
C VAL A 42 -42.41 -21.37 -19.84
N ASP A 43 -43.64 -20.90 -19.69
CA ASP A 43 -44.38 -20.16 -20.72
C ASP A 43 -44.00 -18.67 -20.64
N THR A 44 -43.54 -18.11 -21.76
CA THR A 44 -43.14 -16.71 -21.90
C THR A 44 -44.28 -15.94 -22.53
N ASN A 45 -45.11 -15.28 -21.72
CA ASN A 45 -45.97 -14.19 -22.19
C ASN A 45 -46.37 -13.30 -21.00
N HIS A 46 -45.74 -12.13 -20.89
CA HIS A 46 -46.32 -11.03 -20.11
C HIS A 46 -46.27 -9.73 -20.89
N SER A 47 -47.45 -9.31 -21.36
CA SER A 47 -47.73 -7.99 -21.93
C SER A 47 -47.89 -6.98 -20.80
N LEU A 48 -47.10 -5.91 -20.82
CA LEU A 48 -47.21 -4.80 -19.87
C LEU A 48 -48.19 -3.76 -20.41
N ASN A 49 -49.26 -3.49 -19.67
CA ASN A 49 -50.11 -2.32 -19.82
C ASN A 49 -49.74 -1.33 -18.73
N MET A 50 -49.23 -0.16 -19.10
CA MET A 50 -49.08 0.99 -18.19
C MET A 50 -49.80 2.20 -18.75
N SER A 51 -50.75 2.67 -17.95
CA SER A 51 -51.63 3.81 -18.20
C SER A 51 -50.89 5.13 -17.97
N GLY A 52 -51.10 6.08 -18.89
CA GLY A 52 -51.25 7.49 -18.56
C GLY A 52 -50.02 8.29 -18.15
N SER A 53 -49.17 8.68 -19.13
CA SER A 53 -48.57 10.02 -19.16
C SER A 53 -47.97 10.29 -20.54
N SER A 54 -48.64 11.13 -21.34
CA SER A 54 -48.07 11.62 -22.60
C SER A 54 -46.98 12.63 -22.27
N ARG A 55 -45.72 12.17 -22.28
CA ARG A 55 -44.55 13.03 -22.44
C ARG A 55 -44.07 12.87 -23.87
N THR A 56 -44.21 13.94 -24.65
CA THR A 56 -43.53 14.11 -25.94
C THR A 56 -42.04 14.10 -25.67
N VAL A 57 -41.40 12.95 -25.89
CA VAL A 57 -39.94 12.85 -25.93
C VAL A 57 -39.52 13.38 -27.29
N GLU A 58 -38.97 14.59 -27.33
CA GLU A 58 -38.23 15.06 -28.48
C GLU A 58 -37.13 14.05 -28.80
N ARG A 59 -37.21 13.51 -30.02
CA ARG A 59 -36.29 12.52 -30.56
C ARG A 59 -34.95 13.20 -30.82
N GLY A 60 -34.16 13.38 -29.76
CA GLY A 60 -32.77 13.80 -29.84
C GLY A 60 -32.01 12.90 -30.81
N SER A 61 -31.30 13.55 -31.73
CA SER A 61 -30.33 13.03 -32.70
C SER A 61 -30.02 11.54 -32.58
N HIS A 62 -30.47 10.74 -33.56
CA HIS A 62 -30.07 9.34 -33.70
C HIS A 62 -28.58 9.26 -33.98
N ASN A 63 -27.76 8.97 -32.96
CA ASN A 63 -26.51 8.28 -33.22
C ASN A 63 -26.89 6.89 -33.75
N SER A 64 -26.49 6.59 -34.98
CA SER A 64 -26.86 5.35 -35.68
C SER A 64 -26.45 4.12 -34.85
N LEU A 65 -27.15 3.00 -35.07
CA LEU A 65 -26.75 1.71 -34.49
C LEU A 65 -25.27 1.42 -34.79
N GLU A 66 -24.82 1.82 -35.99
CA GLU A 66 -23.43 1.73 -36.44
C GLU A 66 -22.51 2.54 -35.54
N ALA A 67 -22.85 3.78 -35.18
CA ALA A 67 -22.07 4.60 -34.25
C ALA A 67 -22.00 3.99 -32.84
N ARG A 68 -23.05 3.28 -32.42
CA ARG A 68 -23.07 2.58 -31.12
C ARG A 68 -22.24 1.30 -31.14
N VAL A 69 -22.27 0.56 -32.24
CA VAL A 69 -21.44 -0.64 -32.46
C VAL A 69 -19.97 -0.24 -32.59
N ASP A 70 -19.66 0.83 -33.33
CA ASP A 70 -18.32 1.37 -33.49
C ASP A 70 -17.73 1.83 -32.15
N ALA A 71 -18.50 2.51 -31.31
CA ALA A 71 -18.06 2.90 -29.96
C ALA A 71 -17.82 1.71 -29.00
N ILE A 72 -18.40 0.54 -29.27
CA ILE A 72 -18.17 -0.70 -28.50
C ILE A 72 -16.94 -1.44 -29.02
N LEU A 73 -16.77 -1.51 -30.35
CA LEU A 73 -15.64 -2.16 -31.00
C LEU A 73 -14.35 -1.34 -30.88
N HIS A 74 -14.49 -0.01 -30.86
CA HIS A 74 -13.43 0.97 -30.72
C HIS A 74 -13.79 1.89 -29.54
N PRO A 75 -13.60 1.42 -28.28
CA PRO A 75 -13.77 2.30 -27.14
C PRO A 75 -12.87 3.53 -27.36
N PRO A 76 -13.39 4.76 -27.19
CA PRO A 76 -12.55 5.94 -27.30
C PRO A 76 -11.42 5.75 -26.30
N VAL A 77 -10.19 5.66 -26.82
CA VAL A 77 -8.99 5.69 -26.00
C VAL A 77 -9.00 7.06 -25.35
N THR A 78 -9.54 7.13 -24.14
CA THR A 78 -9.27 8.25 -23.24
C THR A 78 -7.79 8.15 -22.94
N GLU A 79 -6.98 8.81 -23.76
CA GLU A 79 -5.65 9.21 -23.38
C GLU A 79 -5.82 9.92 -22.04
N LYS A 80 -5.43 9.26 -20.94
CA LYS A 80 -5.19 9.92 -19.67
C LYS A 80 -4.20 11.02 -20.03
N LYS A 81 -4.68 12.26 -20.10
CA LYS A 81 -3.82 13.43 -20.04
C LYS A 81 -3.05 13.28 -18.73
N GLU A 82 -1.82 12.78 -18.81
CA GLU A 82 -0.88 12.82 -17.70
C GLU A 82 -0.63 14.30 -17.44
N VAL A 83 -1.41 14.87 -16.53
CA VAL A 83 -1.05 16.13 -15.90
C VAL A 83 0.15 15.78 -15.04
N GLY A 84 1.34 15.83 -15.64
CA GLY A 84 2.59 15.46 -14.99
C GLY A 84 2.67 16.16 -13.63
N LEU A 85 2.71 15.36 -12.57
CA LEU A 85 2.81 15.87 -11.21
C LEU A 85 4.10 16.72 -11.15
N LYS A 86 4.00 18.00 -10.77
CA LYS A 86 5.19 18.85 -10.60
C LYS A 86 5.89 18.43 -9.31
N VAL A 87 6.87 17.55 -9.42
CA VAL A 87 7.67 17.04 -8.30
C VAL A 87 8.94 17.89 -8.14
N PRO A 88 9.26 18.40 -6.94
CA PRO A 88 10.51 19.10 -6.68
C PRO A 88 11.74 18.26 -7.03
N GLN A 89 12.76 18.89 -7.62
CA GLN A 89 14.03 18.23 -7.87
C GLN A 89 14.86 18.15 -6.58
N THR A 90 15.28 16.94 -6.20
CA THR A 90 16.20 16.74 -5.09
C THR A 90 17.62 16.92 -5.58
N VAL A 91 18.38 17.81 -4.92
CA VAL A 91 19.73 18.21 -5.36
C VAL A 91 20.83 17.89 -4.35
N SER A 92 20.48 17.38 -3.16
CA SER A 92 21.42 17.15 -2.07
C SER A 92 21.16 15.83 -1.36
N ALA A 93 22.24 15.14 -0.98
CA ALA A 93 22.19 13.94 -0.13
C ALA A 93 21.71 14.23 1.31
N PHE A 94 21.63 15.51 1.68
CA PHE A 94 21.12 15.97 2.98
C PHE A 94 19.69 16.50 2.92
N ASP A 95 19.07 16.54 1.74
CA ASP A 95 17.65 16.83 1.60
C ASP A 95 16.84 15.63 2.13
N ASP A 96 16.14 15.85 3.24
CA ASP A 96 15.35 14.86 3.94
C ASP A 96 13.85 14.96 3.63
N SER A 97 13.46 15.60 2.53
CA SER A 97 12.06 15.68 2.09
C SER A 97 11.49 14.30 1.71
N ILE A 98 10.22 14.04 2.04
CA ILE A 98 9.50 12.83 1.61
C ILE A 98 9.10 12.92 0.14
N ILE A 99 8.66 14.11 -0.30
CA ILE A 99 8.29 14.39 -1.69
C ILE A 99 9.53 14.89 -2.44
N GLY A 100 9.79 14.34 -3.62
CA GLY A 100 10.94 14.71 -4.43
C GLY A 100 11.32 13.64 -5.45
N THR A 101 12.26 14.01 -6.31
CA THR A 101 12.87 13.07 -7.26
C THR A 101 13.95 12.22 -6.58
N ALA A 102 14.27 11.06 -7.17
CA ALA A 102 15.37 10.23 -6.68
C ALA A 102 16.73 10.88 -6.95
N LEU A 103 17.66 10.71 -6.01
CA LEU A 103 19.08 11.01 -6.21
C LEU A 103 19.90 9.75 -6.46
N ALA A 104 19.53 8.62 -5.83
CA ALA A 104 20.16 7.34 -6.12
C ALA A 104 19.71 6.81 -7.50
N SER A 105 20.57 6.04 -8.16
CA SER A 105 20.23 5.23 -9.33
C SER A 105 19.75 3.84 -8.92
N GLN A 106 19.01 3.16 -9.81
CA GLN A 106 18.56 1.78 -9.57
C GLN A 106 19.76 0.85 -9.31
N GLU A 107 20.86 1.06 -10.04
CA GLU A 107 22.10 0.31 -9.88
C GLU A 107 22.69 0.48 -8.47
N GLN A 108 22.71 1.71 -7.94
CA GLN A 108 23.16 1.97 -6.57
C GLN A 108 22.27 1.28 -5.53
N CYS A 109 20.95 1.32 -5.69
CA CYS A 109 20.01 0.62 -4.83
C CYS A 109 20.31 -0.89 -4.80
N VAL A 110 20.45 -1.51 -5.98
CA VAL A 110 20.72 -2.95 -6.12
C VAL A 110 22.08 -3.31 -5.53
N LYS A 111 23.12 -2.54 -5.84
CA LYS A 111 24.47 -2.78 -5.28
C LYS A 111 24.48 -2.66 -3.77
N TYR A 112 23.82 -1.65 -3.20
CA TYR A 112 23.78 -1.49 -1.75
C TYR A 112 23.11 -2.69 -1.08
N LEU A 113 21.94 -3.08 -1.56
CA LEU A 113 21.24 -4.27 -1.08
C LEU A 113 22.16 -5.50 -1.13
N LEU A 114 22.74 -5.81 -2.29
CA LEU A 114 23.53 -7.02 -2.48
C LEU A 114 24.88 -7.00 -1.76
N SER A 115 25.44 -5.81 -1.49
CA SER A 115 26.66 -5.68 -0.69
C SER A 115 26.47 -6.10 0.77
N VAL A 116 25.24 -5.97 1.29
CA VAL A 116 24.90 -6.32 2.67
C VAL A 116 24.24 -7.69 2.72
N ASN A 117 23.29 -7.98 1.82
CA ASN A 117 22.62 -9.27 1.71
C ASN A 117 22.73 -9.83 0.28
N PRO A 118 23.67 -10.76 0.02
CA PRO A 118 23.83 -11.37 -1.29
C PRO A 118 22.67 -12.30 -1.71
N ARG A 119 21.79 -12.70 -0.78
CA ARG A 119 20.65 -13.59 -1.03
C ARG A 119 19.41 -13.08 -0.28
N PRO A 120 18.79 -11.98 -0.73
CA PRO A 120 17.59 -11.44 -0.10
C PRO A 120 16.39 -12.36 -0.31
N ASP A 121 15.58 -12.53 0.73
CA ASP A 121 14.37 -13.36 0.69
C ASP A 121 13.21 -12.54 0.10
N ILE A 122 13.21 -12.37 -1.22
CA ILE A 122 12.21 -11.60 -1.96
C ILE A 122 11.57 -12.44 -3.07
N SER A 123 10.31 -12.17 -3.38
CA SER A 123 9.53 -12.92 -4.38
C SER A 123 9.90 -12.63 -5.84
N VAL A 124 10.73 -11.61 -6.07
CA VAL A 124 11.20 -11.15 -7.38
C VAL A 124 12.70 -10.87 -7.33
N SER A 125 13.35 -10.58 -8.46
CA SER A 125 14.77 -10.22 -8.44
C SER A 125 15.02 -8.87 -7.73
N PRO A 126 16.23 -8.64 -7.15
CA PRO A 126 16.59 -7.34 -6.58
C PRO A 126 16.40 -6.15 -7.54
N LYS A 127 16.74 -6.36 -8.82
CA LYS A 127 16.56 -5.34 -9.86
C LYS A 127 15.09 -5.02 -10.08
N GLU A 128 14.26 -6.05 -10.14
CA GLU A 128 12.82 -5.89 -10.36
C GLU A 128 12.13 -5.20 -9.17
N LEU A 129 12.49 -5.57 -7.94
CA LEU A 129 11.96 -4.90 -6.75
C LEU A 129 12.31 -3.41 -6.75
N VAL A 130 13.57 -3.06 -7.02
CA VAL A 130 14.01 -1.67 -7.13
C VAL A 130 13.24 -0.95 -8.25
N ALA A 131 13.07 -1.58 -9.42
CA ALA A 131 12.30 -1.00 -10.51
C ALA A 131 10.85 -0.67 -10.08
N TYR A 132 10.20 -1.51 -9.27
CA TYR A 132 8.87 -1.19 -8.72
C TYR A 132 8.87 0.04 -7.82
N TYR A 133 9.91 0.26 -7.00
CA TYR A 133 10.02 1.51 -6.23
C TYR A 133 10.13 2.72 -7.15
N TYR A 134 10.96 2.63 -8.20
CA TYR A 134 11.12 3.72 -9.16
C TYR A 134 9.81 4.02 -9.89
N GLU A 135 9.06 3.00 -10.27
CA GLU A 135 7.78 3.16 -10.95
C GLU A 135 6.70 3.76 -10.02
N GLU A 136 6.48 3.16 -8.85
CA GLU A 136 5.40 3.56 -7.94
C GLU A 136 5.70 4.91 -7.28
N GLY A 137 6.93 5.16 -6.84
CA GLY A 137 7.29 6.42 -6.20
C GLY A 137 7.34 7.59 -7.17
N ALA A 138 7.84 7.41 -8.41
CA ALA A 138 7.81 8.46 -9.42
C ALA A 138 6.37 8.87 -9.76
N ARG A 139 5.45 7.91 -9.86
CA ARG A 139 4.02 8.16 -10.10
C ARG A 139 3.40 9.07 -9.04
N GLU A 140 3.79 8.89 -7.78
CA GLU A 140 3.21 9.65 -6.66
C GLU A 140 4.04 10.88 -6.25
N GLY A 141 5.24 11.06 -6.81
CA GLY A 141 6.19 12.10 -6.42
C GLY A 141 6.85 11.87 -5.05
N ILE A 142 6.85 10.63 -4.57
CA ILE A 142 7.51 10.23 -3.33
C ILE A 142 8.96 9.85 -3.65
N ARG A 143 9.88 10.21 -2.76
CA ARG A 143 11.30 9.84 -2.85
C ARG A 143 11.50 8.33 -2.74
N LEU A 144 11.41 7.68 -3.90
CA LEU A 144 11.47 6.24 -4.12
C LEU A 144 12.76 5.57 -3.64
N ASP A 145 13.88 6.28 -3.68
CA ASP A 145 15.19 5.79 -3.25
C ASP A 145 15.29 5.76 -1.73
N VAL A 146 14.73 6.77 -1.06
CA VAL A 146 14.63 6.78 0.41
C VAL A 146 13.54 5.82 0.90
N ALA A 147 12.44 5.66 0.16
CA ALA A 147 11.45 4.62 0.44
C ALA A 147 12.05 3.20 0.33
N PHE A 148 12.93 2.98 -0.65
CA PHE A 148 13.71 1.74 -0.70
C PHE A 148 14.67 1.61 0.48
N ALA A 149 15.37 2.67 0.89
CA ALA A 149 16.20 2.67 2.10
C ALA A 149 15.39 2.32 3.37
N GLN A 150 14.17 2.85 3.48
CA GLN A 150 13.24 2.48 4.53
C GLN A 150 12.91 0.99 4.47
N ALA A 151 12.61 0.43 3.30
CA ALA A 151 12.33 -0.99 3.17
C ALA A 151 13.51 -1.87 3.59
N LEU A 152 14.74 -1.48 3.27
CA LEU A 152 15.95 -2.15 3.76
C LEU A 152 16.02 -2.12 5.29
N LYS A 153 15.67 -1.01 5.93
CA LYS A 153 15.62 -0.89 7.39
C LYS A 153 14.56 -1.82 8.00
N GLU A 154 13.34 -1.73 7.50
CA GLU A 154 12.16 -2.43 8.03
C GLU A 154 12.30 -3.96 7.93
N THR A 155 12.93 -4.43 6.86
CA THR A 155 13.08 -5.86 6.58
C THR A 155 14.43 -6.43 7.01
N GLY A 156 15.33 -5.62 7.58
CA GLY A 156 16.70 -6.05 7.87
C GLY A 156 17.48 -6.48 6.62
N PHE A 157 17.33 -5.72 5.53
CA PHE A 157 17.80 -6.05 4.17
C PHE A 157 17.18 -7.35 3.64
N PHE A 158 15.86 -7.49 3.78
CA PHE A 158 15.09 -8.67 3.37
C PHE A 158 15.62 -9.98 3.98
N ARG A 159 16.06 -9.92 5.23
CA ARG A 159 16.31 -11.10 6.09
C ARG A 159 15.14 -11.39 7.01
N TYR A 160 14.32 -10.38 7.26
CA TYR A 160 13.26 -10.37 8.24
C TYR A 160 13.80 -10.70 9.65
N GLY A 161 12.90 -10.96 10.59
CA GLY A 161 13.25 -11.17 12.00
C GLY A 161 12.19 -10.66 12.99
N GLY A 162 11.17 -9.97 12.48
CA GLY A 162 9.96 -9.60 13.21
C GLY A 162 8.76 -10.47 12.80
N THR A 163 7.56 -9.90 12.94
CA THR A 163 6.30 -10.55 12.55
C THR A 163 6.03 -10.56 11.05
N VAL A 164 6.82 -9.81 10.29
CA VAL A 164 6.75 -9.80 8.83
C VAL A 164 7.64 -10.90 8.26
N THR A 165 7.11 -11.65 7.30
CA THR A 165 7.78 -12.74 6.59
C THR A 165 7.84 -12.48 5.08
N ALA A 166 8.75 -13.16 4.38
CA ALA A 166 9.02 -12.95 2.96
C ALA A 166 7.80 -13.12 2.04
N ASP A 167 6.91 -14.06 2.36
CA ASP A 167 5.69 -14.37 1.62
C ASP A 167 4.64 -13.26 1.65
N GLN A 168 4.76 -12.30 2.57
CA GLN A 168 3.79 -11.21 2.70
C GLN A 168 3.96 -10.10 1.66
N ASN A 169 5.14 -9.98 1.03
CA ASN A 169 5.51 -8.80 0.23
C ASN A 169 5.28 -7.48 0.98
N ASN A 170 5.41 -7.47 2.31
CA ASN A 170 5.19 -6.30 3.14
C ASN A 170 6.54 -5.68 3.51
N TYR A 171 6.94 -4.66 2.77
CA TYR A 171 8.30 -4.12 2.89
C TYR A 171 8.43 -3.00 3.93
N CYS A 172 7.35 -2.63 4.60
CA CYS A 172 7.36 -1.49 5.52
C CYS A 172 6.58 -1.70 6.84
N GLY A 173 6.29 -2.95 7.19
CA GLY A 173 5.69 -3.29 8.48
C GLY A 173 4.20 -2.96 8.62
N LEU A 174 3.46 -2.86 7.50
CA LEU A 174 2.05 -2.50 7.57
C LEU A 174 1.24 -3.54 8.35
N GLY A 175 0.44 -3.07 9.31
CA GLY A 175 -0.49 -3.91 10.05
C GLY A 175 0.13 -4.69 11.23
N THR A 176 1.41 -4.51 11.54
CA THR A 176 2.01 -5.11 12.74
C THR A 176 1.67 -4.27 13.97
N THR A 177 0.66 -4.68 14.75
CA THR A 177 0.25 -3.95 15.97
C THR A 177 0.90 -4.49 17.24
N SER A 178 1.51 -5.67 17.18
CA SER A 178 2.31 -6.29 18.24
C SER A 178 3.27 -7.33 17.66
N ASN A 179 4.05 -8.01 18.51
CA ASN A 179 4.96 -9.09 18.12
C ASN A 179 4.22 -10.40 17.76
N GLU A 180 2.90 -10.43 17.90
CA GLU A 180 2.06 -11.62 17.66
C GLU A 180 1.11 -11.43 16.47
N VAL A 181 0.81 -10.18 16.10
CA VAL A 181 -0.08 -9.87 14.98
C VAL A 181 0.70 -9.85 13.68
N LYS A 182 0.36 -10.79 12.79
CA LYS A 182 0.90 -10.83 11.42
C LYS A 182 0.54 -9.55 10.67
N GLY A 183 1.52 -9.00 9.96
CA GLY A 183 1.32 -7.86 9.07
C GLY A 183 0.39 -8.16 7.88
N ALA A 184 0.10 -7.11 7.11
CA ALA A 184 -0.65 -7.20 5.86
C ALA A 184 0.07 -8.10 4.84
N TYR A 185 -0.73 -8.75 3.98
CA TYR A 185 -0.27 -9.57 2.87
C TYR A 185 -0.62 -8.90 1.55
N PHE A 186 0.34 -8.89 0.62
CA PHE A 186 0.15 -8.39 -0.74
C PHE A 186 0.47 -9.51 -1.74
N SER A 187 -0.41 -9.69 -2.73
CA SER A 187 -0.32 -10.79 -3.70
C SER A 187 0.87 -10.68 -4.66
N SER A 188 1.55 -9.54 -4.71
CA SER A 188 2.79 -9.35 -5.49
C SER A 188 3.71 -8.32 -4.85
N ALA A 189 5.00 -8.40 -5.19
CA ALA A 189 6.00 -7.41 -4.79
C ALA A 189 5.59 -5.98 -5.19
N LYS A 190 5.08 -5.79 -6.41
CA LYS A 190 4.62 -4.48 -6.89
C LYS A 190 3.51 -3.89 -6.00
N LEU A 191 2.54 -4.69 -5.57
CA LEU A 191 1.49 -4.23 -4.66
C LEU A 191 2.02 -3.92 -3.26
N GLY A 192 3.00 -4.68 -2.78
CA GLY A 192 3.71 -4.39 -1.55
C GLY A 192 4.42 -3.03 -1.57
N VAL A 193 5.15 -2.76 -2.65
CA VAL A 193 5.79 -1.45 -2.88
C VAL A 193 4.75 -0.34 -2.98
N ARG A 194 3.68 -0.55 -3.75
CA ARG A 194 2.58 0.42 -3.87
C ARG A 194 1.98 0.76 -2.51
N ALA A 195 1.72 -0.24 -1.67
CA ALA A 195 1.17 -0.01 -0.34
C ALA A 195 2.10 0.85 0.52
N GLN A 196 3.41 0.62 0.48
CA GLN A 196 4.38 1.48 1.17
C GLN A 196 4.35 2.92 0.64
N ILE A 197 4.38 3.11 -0.67
CA ILE A 197 4.36 4.44 -1.30
C ILE A 197 3.07 5.17 -0.96
N GLN A 198 1.93 4.47 -0.99
CA GLN A 198 0.65 5.02 -0.56
C GLN A 198 0.68 5.40 0.93
N HIS A 199 1.29 4.59 1.79
CA HIS A 199 1.39 4.93 3.22
C HIS A 199 2.21 6.20 3.44
N LEU A 200 3.34 6.36 2.73
CA LEU A 200 4.12 7.61 2.74
C LEU A 200 3.31 8.79 2.20
N LEU A 201 2.57 8.60 1.11
CA LEU A 201 1.68 9.62 0.55
C LEU A 201 0.60 10.04 1.55
N ALA A 202 0.04 9.11 2.32
CA ALA A 202 -0.95 9.38 3.36
C ALA A 202 -0.41 10.28 4.48
N TYR A 203 0.91 10.30 4.72
CA TYR A 203 1.54 11.26 5.62
C TYR A 203 1.90 12.57 4.92
N ALA A 204 2.42 12.51 3.70
CA ALA A 204 3.05 13.65 3.04
C ALA A 204 2.11 14.52 2.21
N SER A 205 0.89 14.04 1.88
CA SER A 205 -0.02 14.74 0.98
C SER A 205 -1.49 14.49 1.32
N THR A 206 -2.34 15.46 0.98
CA THR A 206 -3.81 15.33 1.00
C THR A 206 -4.38 14.89 -0.35
N ARG A 207 -3.55 14.78 -1.39
CA ARG A 207 -3.94 14.29 -2.71
C ARG A 207 -4.32 12.81 -2.63
N GLN A 208 -5.32 12.41 -3.43
CA GLN A 208 -5.62 10.98 -3.60
C GLN A 208 -4.53 10.28 -4.43
N PRO A 209 -4.20 9.01 -4.13
CA PRO A 209 -3.25 8.26 -4.95
C PRO A 209 -3.75 8.13 -6.39
N VAL A 210 -2.83 8.04 -7.34
CA VAL A 210 -3.13 7.89 -8.77
C VAL A 210 -3.69 6.50 -9.07
N GLU A 211 -3.16 5.49 -8.38
CA GLU A 211 -3.62 4.10 -8.47
C GLU A 211 -4.59 3.76 -7.33
N PRO A 212 -5.45 2.74 -7.49
CA PRO A 212 -6.31 2.28 -6.40
C PRO A 212 -5.55 2.01 -5.10
N VAL A 213 -6.14 2.43 -3.98
CA VAL A 213 -5.58 2.23 -2.64
C VAL A 213 -5.52 0.74 -2.32
N VAL A 214 -4.32 0.25 -2.03
CA VAL A 214 -4.04 -1.12 -1.55
C VAL A 214 -3.46 -1.13 -0.14
N ASP A 215 -2.96 0.00 0.37
CA ASP A 215 -2.59 0.15 1.77
C ASP A 215 -3.84 0.06 2.68
N PRO A 216 -3.97 -0.98 3.52
CA PRO A 216 -5.14 -1.17 4.38
C PRO A 216 -5.26 -0.09 5.47
N ARG A 217 -4.20 0.69 5.73
CA ARG A 217 -4.16 1.76 6.74
C ARG A 217 -4.30 3.15 6.14
N TYR A 218 -4.37 3.29 4.82
CA TYR A 218 -4.35 4.59 4.15
C TYR A 218 -5.41 5.54 4.69
N SER A 219 -6.67 5.10 4.68
CA SER A 219 -7.81 5.90 5.14
C SER A 219 -7.74 6.24 6.62
N LEU A 220 -7.19 5.34 7.44
CA LEU A 220 -7.00 5.59 8.87
C LEU A 220 -5.98 6.70 9.10
N VAL A 221 -4.80 6.60 8.48
CA VAL A 221 -3.76 7.64 8.56
C VAL A 221 -4.31 8.95 8.04
N ARG A 222 -4.90 8.95 6.84
CA ARG A 222 -5.37 10.19 6.22
C ARG A 222 -6.47 10.89 7.03
N SER A 223 -7.39 10.12 7.63
CA SER A 223 -8.43 10.65 8.51
C SER A 223 -7.85 11.23 9.80
N SER A 224 -6.85 10.57 10.39
CA SER A 224 -6.24 11.03 11.66
C SER A 224 -5.44 12.34 11.52
N TYR A 225 -4.83 12.59 10.36
CA TYR A 225 -4.07 13.82 10.10
C TYR A 225 -4.92 14.95 9.51
N GLY A 226 -6.10 14.65 8.95
CA GLY A 226 -6.96 15.65 8.31
C GLY A 226 -6.20 16.39 7.21
N SER A 227 -6.07 17.72 7.34
CA SER A 227 -5.32 18.57 6.41
C SER A 227 -3.81 18.67 6.71
N GLN A 228 -3.32 18.08 7.81
CA GLN A 228 -1.90 18.14 8.17
C GLN A 228 -1.07 17.17 7.33
N THR A 229 0.16 17.56 7.02
CA THR A 229 1.11 16.74 6.27
C THR A 229 2.50 16.80 6.89
N LEU A 230 3.27 15.74 6.70
CA LEU A 230 4.67 15.66 7.09
C LEU A 230 5.55 16.00 5.89
N SER A 231 6.62 16.76 6.10
CA SER A 231 7.48 17.21 5.01
C SER A 231 8.74 16.38 4.90
N SER A 232 9.28 15.93 6.04
CA SER A 232 10.59 15.29 6.11
C SER A 232 10.53 13.85 6.64
N TRP A 233 11.56 13.06 6.33
CA TRP A 233 11.72 11.71 6.86
C TRP A 233 11.89 11.69 8.37
N THR A 234 12.46 12.75 8.96
CA THR A 234 12.61 12.86 10.42
C THR A 234 11.28 13.15 11.12
N ASP A 235 10.30 13.74 10.43
CA ASP A 235 8.95 13.91 10.97
C ASP A 235 8.25 12.56 11.24
N LEU A 236 8.68 11.47 10.59
CA LEU A 236 8.15 10.12 10.82
C LEU A 236 8.56 9.50 12.17
N ASN A 237 9.48 10.14 12.89
CA ASN A 237 9.93 9.70 14.21
C ASN A 237 8.76 9.62 15.20
N GLY A 238 8.60 8.45 15.83
CA GLY A 238 7.49 8.20 16.77
C GLY A 238 6.10 8.11 16.11
N ARG A 239 6.00 8.25 14.77
CA ARG A 239 4.74 8.19 14.02
C ARG A 239 4.63 6.94 13.16
N TRP A 240 5.72 6.59 12.49
CA TRP A 240 5.81 5.35 11.73
C TRP A 240 6.18 4.17 12.64
N ALA A 241 7.16 4.38 13.51
CA ALA A 241 7.63 3.39 14.47
C ALA A 241 7.69 4.01 15.87
N VAL A 242 7.28 3.28 16.91
CA VAL A 242 7.29 3.72 18.30
C VAL A 242 8.30 2.87 19.10
N PRO A 243 9.19 3.48 19.92
CA PRO A 243 9.29 4.91 20.21
C PRO A 243 9.98 5.75 19.11
N GLY A 244 10.75 5.12 18.21
CA GLY A 244 11.18 5.71 16.93
C GLY A 244 12.01 7.01 16.97
N TYR A 245 12.71 7.33 18.06
CA TYR A 245 13.39 8.62 18.25
C TYR A 245 14.39 9.02 17.15
N SER A 246 15.08 8.05 16.53
CA SER A 246 16.08 8.27 15.47
C SER A 246 15.71 7.60 14.15
N TYR A 247 14.42 7.34 13.95
CA TYR A 247 13.92 6.53 12.84
C TYR A 247 14.29 7.11 11.48
N GLY A 248 13.85 8.33 11.17
CA GLY A 248 14.16 9.04 9.94
C GLY A 248 15.65 9.28 9.75
N GLN A 249 16.39 9.60 10.83
CA GLN A 249 17.85 9.76 10.77
C GLN A 249 18.54 8.48 10.29
N SER A 250 18.10 7.32 10.77
CA SER A 250 18.67 6.04 10.36
C SER A 250 18.37 5.71 8.89
N ILE A 251 17.16 6.01 8.40
CA ILE A 251 16.80 5.85 6.99
C ILE A 251 17.66 6.76 6.11
N MET A 252 17.79 8.04 6.49
CA MET A 252 18.61 8.98 5.75
C MET A 252 20.10 8.59 5.78
N SER A 253 20.58 7.95 6.85
CA SER A 253 21.93 7.38 6.89
C SER A 253 22.10 6.26 5.87
N MET A 254 21.16 5.30 5.82
CA MET A 254 21.18 4.20 4.85
C MET A 254 21.08 4.72 3.41
N PHE A 255 20.25 5.73 3.16
CA PHE A 255 20.20 6.42 1.87
C PHE A 255 21.55 7.02 1.47
N ARG A 256 22.25 7.71 2.37
CA ARG A 256 23.58 8.26 2.07
C ARG A 256 24.63 7.18 1.82
N GLU A 257 24.57 6.06 2.53
CA GLU A 257 25.42 4.89 2.25
C GLU A 257 25.10 4.22 0.91
N MET A 258 23.86 4.33 0.43
CA MET A 258 23.45 3.82 -0.87
C MET A 258 24.05 4.65 -2.01
N LEU A 259 24.16 5.97 -1.83
CA LEU A 259 24.77 6.86 -2.82
C LEU A 259 26.26 6.60 -3.06
N SER A 260 26.96 5.96 -2.11
CA SER A 260 28.40 5.68 -2.21
C SER A 260 28.75 4.33 -2.86
N ARG A 261 27.78 3.63 -3.48
CA ARG A 261 27.96 2.29 -4.08
C ARG A 261 28.18 2.30 -5.60
#